data_AF-A0A2M7VTN3-F1
#
_entry.id   AF-A0A2M7VTN3-F1
#
_cell.length_a   1.000
_cell.length_b   1.000
_cell.length_c   1.000
_cell.angle_alpha   90.00
_cell.angle_beta   90.00
_cell.angle_gamma   90.00
#
_symmetry.space_group_name_H-M   'P 1'
#
loop_
_entity.id
_entity.type
_entity.pdbx_description
1 polymer ?
#
loop_
_entity_poly.entity_id
_entity_poly.type
_entity_poly.pdbx_seq_one_letter_code
_entity_poly.pdbx_strand_id
1 'polypeptide(L)'
;MRTGIDILENELVAQYPDVLEILLRDHTTQKNIFWATNNYEHLGTQYNSDAYILPELISGENGNIIMPRVHKDKVLQQSRSKEMAEVFTPSWICNAQNNLIDNAWFGKEGVFNHEKALSDGTKGWEVNPDKICFTKGKTWNGYVRDTRLEIACGEAPYIASRYDSTTGKFIPIQKRIGILDRKLRVINENVDSTGEWLKAAQTAYKNTYAFEWQGDSLLLAREAMLATFIENYTVKFDKEPLLKSIQYVAYIISWNVWQMDGLKGVIPNSCGSKTETTVNLFGETETKHTFCEGCEKGNIHKHNGKYALIKDWTAKAIKARKTSIKIRFIDLIKK
;
A
#
# COMPACT_ATOMS: atom_id res chain seq x y z
N MET A 1 -5.41 7.86 -18.35
CA MET A 1 -4.07 7.74 -17.71
C MET A 1 -3.01 7.37 -18.72
N ARG A 2 -1.86 8.06 -18.72
CA ARG A 2 -0.71 7.67 -19.56
C ARG A 2 -0.26 6.23 -19.24
N THR A 3 0.29 5.54 -20.23
CA THR A 3 0.96 4.23 -20.09
C THR A 3 2.34 4.33 -19.41
N GLY A 4 2.54 5.37 -18.60
CA GLY A 4 3.77 5.64 -17.85
C GLY A 4 3.78 4.96 -16.47
N ILE A 5 4.98 4.88 -15.93
CA ILE A 5 5.28 4.30 -14.61
C ILE A 5 4.83 5.23 -13.50
N ASP A 6 5.09 6.51 -13.71
CA ASP A 6 4.71 7.58 -12.82
C ASP A 6 3.26 7.99 -13.03
N ILE A 7 2.49 8.04 -11.95
CA ILE A 7 1.11 8.52 -11.96
C ILE A 7 1.19 9.95 -11.46
N LEU A 8 1.28 10.90 -12.39
CA LEU A 8 1.44 12.30 -12.01
C LEU A 8 0.24 12.76 -11.18
N GLU A 9 0.49 13.35 -10.02
CA GLU A 9 -0.54 13.88 -9.12
C GLU A 9 -1.40 14.92 -9.84
N ASN A 10 -0.79 15.65 -10.77
CA ASN A 10 -1.49 16.57 -11.67
C ASN A 10 -2.57 15.88 -12.51
N GLU A 11 -2.33 14.65 -12.98
CA GLU A 11 -3.35 13.87 -13.69
C GLU A 11 -4.48 13.47 -12.75
N LEU A 12 -4.17 13.05 -11.52
CA LEU A 12 -5.18 12.71 -10.52
C LEU A 12 -6.06 13.90 -10.17
N VAL A 13 -5.47 15.07 -9.89
CA VAL A 13 -6.19 16.30 -9.56
C VAL A 13 -7.06 16.76 -10.73
N ALA A 14 -6.53 16.71 -11.96
CA ALA A 14 -7.25 17.17 -13.14
C ALA A 14 -8.39 16.23 -13.57
N GLN A 15 -8.18 14.91 -13.49
CA GLN A 15 -9.14 13.93 -14.01
C GLN A 15 -10.12 13.44 -12.94
N TYR A 16 -9.68 13.37 -11.68
CA TYR A 16 -10.43 12.71 -10.62
C TYR A 16 -10.49 13.58 -9.34
N PRO A 17 -11.43 14.53 -9.27
CA PRO A 17 -11.62 15.38 -8.10
C PRO A 17 -11.72 14.58 -6.79
N ASP A 18 -11.13 15.14 -5.73
CA ASP A 18 -11.06 14.59 -4.36
C ASP A 18 -10.22 13.31 -4.19
N VAL A 19 -9.73 12.70 -5.27
CA VAL A 19 -9.02 11.41 -5.18
C VAL A 19 -7.68 11.55 -4.46
N LEU A 20 -6.91 12.59 -4.74
CA LEU A 20 -5.60 12.80 -4.10
C LEU A 20 -5.76 12.99 -2.59
N GLU A 21 -6.76 13.77 -2.16
CA GLU A 21 -7.10 14.00 -0.76
C GLU A 21 -7.52 12.71 -0.06
N ILE A 22 -8.30 11.86 -0.74
CA ILE A 22 -8.67 10.54 -0.23
C ILE A 22 -7.43 9.65 -0.08
N LEU A 23 -6.54 9.63 -1.09
CA LEU A 23 -5.32 8.83 -1.08
C LEU A 23 -4.29 9.34 -0.08
N LEU A 24 -4.29 10.61 0.29
CA LEU A 24 -3.40 11.15 1.34
C LEU A 24 -3.93 10.90 2.75
N ARG A 25 -5.20 10.53 2.92
CA ARG A 25 -5.82 10.37 4.24
C ARG A 25 -5.14 9.27 5.07
N ASP A 26 -4.84 9.58 6.32
CA ASP A 26 -4.55 8.60 7.37
C ASP A 26 -5.74 8.48 8.34
N HIS A 27 -6.29 7.27 8.43
CA HIS A 27 -7.48 7.02 9.24
C HIS A 27 -7.20 6.86 10.74
N THR A 28 -5.94 6.74 11.13
CA THR A 28 -5.54 6.70 12.55
C THR A 28 -5.52 8.11 13.13
N THR A 29 -4.80 9.02 12.48
CA THR A 29 -4.59 10.42 12.88
C THR A 29 -5.73 11.33 12.46
N GLN A 30 -6.52 10.95 11.46
CA GLN A 30 -7.54 11.81 10.84
C GLN A 30 -6.94 13.07 10.21
N LYS A 31 -5.67 12.98 9.79
CA LYS A 31 -4.94 13.97 9.01
C LYS A 31 -4.40 13.28 7.75
N ASN A 32 -3.57 13.97 6.97
CA ASN A 32 -2.86 13.31 5.88
C ASN A 32 -1.75 12.42 6.45
N ILE A 33 -1.25 11.49 5.63
CA ILE A 33 0.06 10.86 5.83
C ILE A 33 1.14 11.95 5.81
N PHE A 34 2.27 11.69 6.45
CA PHE A 34 3.37 12.65 6.59
C PHE A 34 4.65 12.07 6.00
N TRP A 35 5.63 12.92 5.69
CA TRP A 35 6.81 12.50 4.92
C TRP A 35 7.56 11.33 5.57
N ALA A 36 7.76 11.39 6.89
CA ALA A 36 8.51 10.41 7.69
C ALA A 36 9.91 10.12 7.12
N THR A 37 10.49 11.11 6.44
CA THR A 37 11.80 11.06 5.80
C THR A 37 12.35 12.48 5.63
N ASN A 38 13.67 12.64 5.71
CA ASN A 38 14.33 13.94 5.61
C ASN A 38 14.71 14.31 4.16
N ASN A 39 14.37 13.45 3.19
CA ASN A 39 14.83 13.59 1.80
C ASN A 39 14.37 14.88 1.10
N TYR A 40 13.33 15.51 1.62
CA TYR A 40 12.72 16.71 1.04
C TYR A 40 12.97 17.97 1.88
N GLU A 41 13.73 17.89 2.99
CA GLU A 41 13.97 19.04 3.90
C GLU A 41 14.58 20.26 3.18
N HIS A 42 15.37 20.02 2.13
CA HIS A 42 15.96 21.07 1.30
C HIS A 42 14.93 21.94 0.56
N LEU A 43 13.68 21.47 0.43
CA LEU A 43 12.56 22.20 -0.17
C LEU A 43 11.83 23.11 0.83
N GLY A 44 12.18 23.03 2.12
CA GLY A 44 11.65 23.90 3.19
C GLY A 44 10.89 23.15 4.27
N THR A 45 10.46 23.87 5.31
CA THR A 45 9.91 23.28 6.54
C THR A 45 8.62 22.50 6.35
N GLN A 46 7.87 22.76 5.27
CA GLN A 46 6.65 22.00 4.91
C GLN A 46 6.97 20.58 4.41
N TYR A 47 8.24 20.30 4.13
CA TYR A 47 8.77 19.01 3.66
C TYR A 47 9.58 18.27 4.73
N ASN A 48 9.59 18.78 5.97
CA ASN A 48 10.25 18.11 7.09
C ASN A 48 9.64 16.73 7.35
N SER A 49 10.42 15.85 7.98
CA SER A 49 10.00 14.47 8.21
C SER A 49 8.74 14.32 9.08
N ASP A 50 8.40 15.29 9.92
CA ASP A 50 7.18 15.32 10.74
C ASP A 50 6.02 16.11 10.09
N ALA A 51 6.26 16.76 8.95
CA ALA A 51 5.26 17.55 8.23
C ALA A 51 4.32 16.66 7.39
N TYR A 52 3.05 17.05 7.33
CA TYR A 52 2.04 16.36 6.53
C TYR A 52 2.23 16.62 5.05
N ILE A 53 1.99 15.60 4.22
CA ILE A 53 1.98 15.74 2.77
C ILE A 53 0.65 16.42 2.38
N LEU A 54 0.72 17.66 1.90
CA LEU A 54 -0.44 18.42 1.43
C LEU A 54 -0.53 18.35 -0.10
N PRO A 55 -1.75 18.31 -0.69
CA PRO A 55 -1.92 18.25 -2.14
C PRO A 55 -1.12 19.31 -2.92
N GLU A 56 -1.10 20.55 -2.44
CA GLU A 56 -0.38 21.67 -3.05
C GLU A 56 1.15 21.53 -3.04
N LEU A 57 1.69 20.70 -2.12
CA LEU A 57 3.13 20.43 -2.04
C LEU A 57 3.59 19.39 -3.05
N ILE A 58 2.67 18.71 -3.73
CA ILE A 58 2.96 17.60 -4.66
C ILE A 58 2.14 17.71 -5.96
N SER A 59 1.54 18.86 -6.24
CA SER A 59 0.78 19.13 -7.47
C SER A 59 1.10 20.51 -8.04
N GLY A 60 0.53 20.85 -9.19
CA GLY A 60 0.92 22.01 -9.97
C GLY A 60 2.37 21.93 -10.40
N GLU A 61 3.16 22.97 -10.10
CA GLU A 61 4.59 23.04 -10.36
C GLU A 61 5.39 21.99 -9.57
N ASN A 62 4.83 21.50 -8.46
CA ASN A 62 5.42 20.51 -7.58
C ASN A 62 5.07 19.05 -7.95
N GLY A 63 4.36 18.83 -9.07
CA GLY A 63 3.86 17.50 -9.48
C GLY A 63 4.90 16.48 -9.95
N ASN A 64 6.19 16.73 -9.68
CA ASN A 64 7.28 15.77 -9.89
C ASN A 64 8.13 15.58 -8.63
N ILE A 65 7.64 16.00 -7.45
CA ILE A 65 8.39 15.85 -6.20
C ILE A 65 8.38 14.40 -5.72
N ILE A 66 7.20 13.78 -5.71
CA ILE A 66 7.07 12.35 -5.46
C ILE A 66 7.09 11.67 -6.83
N MET A 67 8.04 10.77 -7.01
CA MET A 67 8.19 9.99 -8.23
C MET A 67 8.69 8.59 -7.85
N PRO A 68 8.45 7.58 -8.69
CA PRO A 68 9.06 6.26 -8.54
C PRO A 68 10.56 6.37 -8.28
N ARG A 69 11.04 5.64 -7.29
CA ARG A 69 12.41 5.75 -6.78
C ARG A 69 13.46 5.49 -7.86
N VAL A 70 13.16 4.63 -8.84
CA VAL A 70 14.04 4.35 -9.98
C VAL A 70 14.30 5.57 -10.87
N HIS A 71 13.44 6.60 -10.80
CA HIS A 71 13.63 7.88 -11.48
C HIS A 71 14.40 8.92 -10.65
N LYS A 72 14.65 8.66 -9.35
CA LYS A 72 15.41 9.57 -8.48
C LYS A 72 16.92 9.43 -8.72
N ASP A 73 17.68 10.45 -8.31
CA ASP A 73 19.14 10.47 -8.44
C ASP A 73 19.80 9.23 -7.80
N LYS A 74 20.80 8.64 -8.49
CA LYS A 74 21.52 7.44 -8.04
C LYS A 74 22.22 7.63 -6.68
N VAL A 75 22.67 8.83 -6.37
CA VAL A 75 23.30 9.16 -5.08
C VAL A 75 22.27 9.08 -3.95
N LEU A 76 21.06 9.62 -4.20
CA LEU A 76 19.95 9.55 -3.25
C LEU A 76 19.52 8.09 -3.02
N GLN A 77 19.43 7.29 -4.09
CA GLN A 77 19.11 5.86 -3.99
C GLN A 77 20.11 5.09 -3.10
N GLN A 78 21.42 5.34 -3.27
CA GLN A 78 22.47 4.67 -2.49
C GLN A 78 22.45 5.04 -1.00
N SER A 79 22.24 6.33 -0.68
CA SER A 79 22.15 6.78 0.71
C SER A 79 20.98 6.11 1.45
N ARG A 80 19.80 6.04 0.82
CA ARG A 80 18.58 5.46 1.39
C ARG A 80 18.69 3.95 1.61
N SER A 81 19.28 3.21 0.69
CA SER A 81 19.51 1.77 0.91
C SER A 81 20.41 1.49 2.12
N LYS A 82 21.37 2.37 2.41
CA LYS A 82 22.28 2.22 3.55
C LYS A 82 21.67 2.71 4.87
N GLU A 83 21.01 3.86 4.86
CA GLU A 83 20.54 4.53 6.09
C GLU A 83 19.13 4.09 6.51
N MET A 84 18.26 3.79 5.54
CA MET A 84 16.85 3.46 5.77
C MET A 84 16.54 1.99 5.54
N ALA A 85 17.56 1.16 5.26
CA ALA A 85 17.43 -0.24 4.88
C ALA A 85 16.43 -0.47 3.72
N GLU A 86 16.33 0.49 2.81
CA GLU A 86 15.45 0.40 1.66
C GLU A 86 16.00 -0.59 0.61
N VAL A 87 15.23 -1.64 0.33
CA VAL A 87 15.58 -2.70 -0.62
C VAL A 87 14.67 -2.62 -1.84
N PHE A 88 15.27 -2.59 -3.03
CA PHE A 88 14.54 -2.73 -4.28
C PHE A 88 14.36 -4.21 -4.59
N THR A 89 13.11 -4.66 -4.69
CA THR A 89 12.81 -6.05 -5.05
C THR A 89 12.50 -6.14 -6.55
N PRO A 90 13.36 -6.77 -7.37
CA PRO A 90 13.09 -6.98 -8.79
C PRO A 90 11.78 -7.74 -8.98
N SER A 91 11.04 -7.45 -10.05
CA SER A 91 9.73 -8.07 -10.29
C SER A 91 9.80 -9.59 -10.43
N TRP A 92 10.93 -10.15 -10.90
CA TRP A 92 11.09 -11.60 -10.99
C TRP A 92 11.16 -12.28 -9.61
N ILE A 93 11.70 -11.60 -8.59
CA ILE A 93 11.67 -12.09 -7.19
C ILE A 93 10.25 -12.02 -6.67
N CYS A 94 9.57 -10.86 -6.84
CA CYS A 94 8.18 -10.70 -6.43
C CYS A 94 7.29 -11.78 -7.05
N ASN A 95 7.53 -12.08 -8.33
CA ASN A 95 6.83 -13.12 -9.05
C ASN A 95 7.04 -14.50 -8.43
N ALA A 96 8.30 -14.89 -8.19
CA ALA A 96 8.64 -16.19 -7.62
C ALA A 96 7.99 -16.39 -6.24
N GLN A 97 8.02 -15.37 -5.38
CA GLN A 97 7.39 -15.45 -4.06
C GLN A 97 5.86 -15.48 -4.13
N ASN A 98 5.24 -14.66 -5.01
CA ASN A 98 3.79 -14.73 -5.21
C ASN A 98 3.37 -16.09 -5.78
N ASN A 99 4.21 -16.72 -6.62
CA ASN A 99 3.99 -18.10 -7.09
C ASN A 99 3.97 -19.09 -5.93
N LEU A 100 4.86 -19.00 -4.94
CA LEU A 100 4.82 -19.90 -3.78
C LEU A 100 3.48 -19.83 -3.02
N ILE A 101 2.97 -18.62 -2.81
CA ILE A 101 1.68 -18.40 -2.13
C ILE A 101 0.53 -18.98 -2.96
N ASP A 102 0.54 -18.73 -4.27
CA ASP A 102 -0.50 -19.23 -5.16
C ASP A 102 -0.42 -20.76 -5.35
N ASN A 103 0.77 -21.34 -5.39
CA ASN A 103 0.96 -22.78 -5.47
C ASN A 103 0.34 -23.47 -4.24
N ALA A 104 0.56 -22.91 -3.05
CA ALA A 104 -0.10 -23.37 -1.83
C ALA A 104 -1.63 -23.21 -1.89
N TRP A 105 -2.11 -22.07 -2.40
CA TRP A 105 -3.55 -21.83 -2.52
C TRP A 105 -4.22 -22.69 -3.59
N PHE A 106 -3.61 -22.96 -4.73
CA PHE A 106 -4.22 -23.76 -5.80
C PHE A 106 -3.94 -25.27 -5.66
N GLY A 107 -2.84 -25.63 -4.99
CA GLY A 107 -2.34 -27.01 -4.90
C GLY A 107 -1.62 -27.48 -6.15
N LYS A 108 -1.21 -26.55 -7.04
CA LYS A 108 -0.46 -26.82 -8.27
C LYS A 108 0.35 -25.59 -8.67
N GLU A 109 1.42 -25.82 -9.41
CA GLU A 109 2.28 -24.76 -9.95
C GLU A 109 1.75 -24.20 -11.28
N GLY A 110 2.33 -23.09 -11.74
CA GLY A 110 2.10 -22.58 -13.09
C GLY A 110 0.73 -21.95 -13.33
N VAL A 111 -0.02 -21.60 -12.28
CA VAL A 111 -1.39 -21.07 -12.41
C VAL A 111 -1.42 -19.75 -13.17
N PHE A 112 -0.50 -18.84 -12.85
CA PHE A 112 -0.44 -17.52 -13.45
C PHE A 112 0.68 -17.40 -14.49
N ASN A 113 1.85 -17.97 -14.20
CA ASN A 113 3.05 -17.93 -15.01
C ASN A 113 4.06 -18.98 -14.53
N HIS A 114 5.17 -19.10 -15.27
CA HIS A 114 6.36 -19.88 -14.88
C HIS A 114 7.60 -18.97 -14.86
N GLU A 115 8.49 -19.15 -13.87
CA GLU A 115 9.79 -18.48 -13.90
C GLU A 115 10.66 -18.99 -15.06
N LYS A 116 11.46 -18.10 -15.64
CA LYS A 116 12.29 -18.41 -16.81
C LYS A 116 13.60 -17.63 -16.78
N ALA A 117 14.68 -18.26 -17.23
CA ALA A 117 15.93 -17.57 -17.54
C ALA A 117 15.83 -16.94 -18.94
N LEU A 118 16.19 -15.66 -19.04
CA LEU A 118 16.24 -14.90 -20.29
C LEU A 118 17.59 -15.12 -20.98
N SER A 119 17.63 -14.81 -22.28
CA SER A 119 18.81 -15.04 -23.14
C SER A 119 20.06 -14.25 -22.74
N ASP A 120 19.88 -13.15 -22.01
CA ASP A 120 20.95 -12.30 -21.46
C ASP A 120 21.43 -12.78 -20.06
N GLY A 121 20.93 -13.93 -19.59
CA GLY A 121 21.24 -14.47 -18.27
C GLY A 121 20.42 -13.87 -17.13
N THR A 122 19.55 -12.89 -17.40
CA THR A 122 18.63 -12.33 -16.40
C THR A 122 17.44 -13.26 -16.16
N LYS A 123 16.67 -12.99 -15.11
CA LYS A 123 15.48 -13.79 -14.76
C LYS A 123 14.20 -13.04 -15.14
N GLY A 124 13.21 -13.79 -15.60
CA GLY A 124 11.89 -13.29 -15.96
C GLY A 124 10.83 -14.37 -15.74
N TRP A 125 9.69 -14.20 -16.40
CA TRP A 125 8.60 -15.16 -16.35
C TRP A 125 7.84 -15.21 -17.68
N GLU A 126 7.19 -16.34 -17.90
CA GLU A 126 6.33 -16.61 -19.04
C GLU A 126 4.89 -16.78 -18.56
N VAL A 127 3.99 -15.93 -19.03
CA VAL A 127 2.58 -15.90 -18.60
C VAL A 127 1.88 -17.19 -19.05
N ASN A 128 1.11 -17.81 -18.17
CA ASN A 128 0.20 -18.87 -18.56
C ASN A 128 -1.07 -18.24 -19.16
N PRO A 129 -1.35 -18.42 -20.47
CA PRO A 129 -2.50 -17.81 -21.13
C PRO A 129 -3.82 -18.54 -20.84
N ASP A 130 -3.77 -19.76 -20.31
CA ASP A 130 -4.96 -20.58 -20.10
C ASP A 130 -5.87 -19.97 -19.03
N LYS A 131 -7.18 -20.20 -19.18
CA LYS A 131 -8.16 -19.82 -18.17
C LYS A 131 -7.85 -20.53 -16.85
N ILE A 132 -7.92 -19.78 -15.75
CA ILE A 132 -7.59 -20.28 -14.42
C ILE A 132 -8.65 -21.30 -13.97
N CYS A 133 -8.20 -22.55 -13.78
CA CYS A 133 -9.01 -23.64 -13.26
C CYS A 133 -8.84 -23.81 -11.74
N PHE A 134 -9.95 -23.99 -11.04
CA PHE A 134 -10.00 -24.14 -9.58
C PHE A 134 -10.16 -25.61 -9.18
N THR A 135 -9.42 -26.05 -8.16
CA THR A 135 -9.52 -27.41 -7.62
C THR A 135 -10.80 -27.60 -6.80
N LYS A 136 -11.19 -28.86 -6.57
CA LYS A 136 -12.44 -29.21 -5.86
C LYS A 136 -12.49 -28.52 -4.48
N GLY A 137 -13.57 -27.79 -4.21
CA GLY A 137 -13.77 -27.04 -2.97
C GLY A 137 -13.19 -25.62 -2.97
N LYS A 138 -12.43 -25.23 -4.00
CA LYS A 138 -11.96 -23.85 -4.20
C LYS A 138 -12.77 -23.17 -5.30
N THR A 139 -12.96 -21.86 -5.15
CA THR A 139 -13.72 -21.03 -6.10
C THR A 139 -12.94 -19.76 -6.40
N TRP A 140 -13.21 -19.15 -7.56
CA TRP A 140 -12.63 -17.85 -7.91
C TRP A 140 -12.96 -16.78 -6.86
N ASN A 141 -14.19 -16.79 -6.33
CA ASN A 141 -14.61 -15.93 -5.22
C ASN A 141 -13.80 -16.18 -3.94
N GLY A 142 -13.44 -17.43 -3.67
CA GLY A 142 -12.56 -17.81 -2.57
C GLY A 142 -11.17 -17.20 -2.72
N TYR A 143 -10.60 -17.24 -3.93
CA TYR A 143 -9.29 -16.63 -4.21
C TYR A 143 -9.33 -15.11 -4.05
N VAL A 144 -10.35 -14.46 -4.59
CA VAL A 144 -10.54 -13.00 -4.47
C VAL A 144 -10.64 -12.55 -3.00
N ARG A 145 -11.23 -13.40 -2.13
CA ARG A 145 -11.39 -13.15 -0.69
C ARG A 145 -10.19 -13.60 0.15
N ASP A 146 -9.17 -14.21 -0.45
CA ASP A 146 -7.94 -14.58 0.25
C ASP A 146 -7.24 -13.33 0.75
N THR A 147 -7.14 -13.16 2.08
CA THR A 147 -6.58 -11.96 2.69
C THR A 147 -5.07 -12.00 2.67
N ARG A 148 -4.43 -10.98 2.08
CA ARG A 148 -2.97 -10.88 2.01
C ARG A 148 -2.49 -9.51 2.47
N LEU A 149 -1.32 -9.48 3.10
CA LEU A 149 -0.67 -8.29 3.63
C LEU A 149 0.78 -8.23 3.13
N GLU A 150 1.16 -7.12 2.50
CA GLU A 150 2.56 -6.79 2.22
C GLU A 150 3.11 -5.90 3.35
N ILE A 151 4.16 -6.37 4.01
CA ILE A 151 4.79 -5.68 5.15
C ILE A 151 5.91 -4.79 4.63
N ALA A 152 6.00 -3.55 5.12
CA ALA A 152 7.01 -2.57 4.69
C ALA A 152 7.06 -2.47 3.15
N CYS A 153 5.90 -2.14 2.56
CA CYS A 153 5.65 -2.38 1.15
C CYS A 153 6.46 -1.47 0.21
N GLY A 154 7.04 -0.37 0.68
CA GLY A 154 7.60 0.67 -0.19
C GLY A 154 6.54 1.11 -1.20
N GLU A 155 6.83 0.92 -2.50
CA GLU A 155 5.93 1.21 -3.64
C GLU A 155 4.94 0.06 -3.95
N ALA A 156 4.85 -0.94 -3.07
CA ALA A 156 4.00 -2.14 -3.13
C ALA A 156 4.19 -3.04 -4.38
N PRO A 157 5.43 -3.44 -4.73
CA PRO A 157 5.69 -4.27 -5.91
C PRO A 157 5.13 -5.68 -5.81
N TYR A 158 4.84 -6.21 -4.61
CA TYR A 158 4.16 -7.51 -4.46
C TYR A 158 2.65 -7.40 -4.66
N ILE A 159 2.05 -6.23 -4.44
CA ILE A 159 0.60 -6.00 -4.61
C ILE A 159 0.25 -5.57 -6.03
N ALA A 160 0.91 -4.53 -6.57
CA ALA A 160 0.58 -3.90 -7.84
C ALA A 160 1.86 -3.66 -8.67
N SER A 161 2.15 -4.61 -9.57
CA SER A 161 3.40 -4.67 -10.33
C SER A 161 3.34 -3.88 -11.64
N ARG A 162 3.06 -2.57 -11.56
CA ARG A 162 2.96 -1.71 -12.76
C ARG A 162 4.30 -1.55 -13.49
N TYR A 163 5.41 -1.70 -12.77
CA TYR A 163 6.76 -1.61 -13.29
C TYR A 163 7.72 -2.43 -12.45
N ASP A 164 8.89 -2.69 -13.00
CA ASP A 164 10.00 -3.27 -12.25
C ASP A 164 10.71 -2.19 -11.45
N SER A 165 10.75 -2.38 -10.12
CA SER A 165 11.29 -1.39 -9.17
C SER A 165 12.80 -1.14 -9.34
N THR A 166 13.53 -2.04 -10.00
CA THR A 166 14.99 -1.92 -10.21
C THR A 166 15.35 -1.28 -11.55
N THR A 167 14.52 -1.49 -12.58
CA THR A 167 14.81 -1.04 -13.94
C THR A 167 13.93 0.11 -14.40
N GLY A 168 12.80 0.34 -13.73
CA GLY A 168 11.80 1.30 -14.19
C GLY A 168 11.26 0.88 -15.54
N LYS A 169 11.10 -0.43 -15.78
CA LYS A 169 10.46 -0.94 -16.99
C LYS A 169 8.99 -1.16 -16.72
N PHE A 170 8.12 -0.51 -17.51
CA PHE A 170 6.68 -0.70 -17.42
C PHE A 170 6.29 -2.15 -17.74
N ILE A 171 5.33 -2.68 -16.98
CA ILE A 171 4.81 -4.05 -17.13
C ILE A 171 3.34 -3.95 -17.61
N PRO A 172 3.03 -4.42 -18.84
CA PRO A 172 1.67 -4.50 -19.33
C PRO A 172 0.79 -5.38 -18.44
N ILE A 173 -0.50 -5.05 -18.30
CA ILE A 173 -1.46 -5.70 -17.39
C ILE A 173 -1.38 -7.24 -17.47
N GLN A 174 -1.33 -7.79 -18.68
CA GLN A 174 -1.33 -9.23 -18.92
C GLN A 174 -0.09 -9.95 -18.37
N LYS A 175 1.00 -9.21 -18.17
CA LYS A 175 2.28 -9.71 -17.63
C LYS A 175 2.47 -9.41 -16.15
N ARG A 176 1.57 -8.67 -15.52
CA ARG A 176 1.69 -8.27 -14.12
C ARG A 176 1.56 -9.47 -13.19
N ILE A 177 2.29 -9.41 -12.08
CA ILE A 177 2.52 -10.50 -11.13
C ILE A 177 2.03 -10.22 -9.72
N GLY A 178 1.55 -9.00 -9.46
CA GLY A 178 1.14 -8.56 -8.13
C GLY A 178 -0.06 -9.34 -7.61
N ILE A 179 -0.21 -9.41 -6.29
CA ILE A 179 -1.35 -10.05 -5.62
C ILE A 179 -2.67 -9.50 -6.16
N LEU A 180 -2.76 -8.18 -6.32
CA LEU A 180 -3.96 -7.53 -6.81
C LEU A 180 -4.14 -7.74 -8.31
N ASP A 181 -3.05 -7.70 -9.09
CA ASP A 181 -3.05 -8.01 -10.51
C ASP A 181 -3.62 -9.43 -10.77
N ARG A 182 -3.17 -10.42 -10.00
CA ARG A 182 -3.64 -11.81 -10.08
C ARG A 182 -5.12 -11.95 -9.69
N LYS A 183 -5.55 -11.28 -8.61
CA LYS A 183 -6.97 -11.24 -8.24
C LYS A 183 -7.84 -10.60 -9.33
N LEU A 184 -7.38 -9.51 -9.95
CA LEU A 184 -8.11 -8.85 -11.03
C LEU A 184 -8.14 -9.68 -12.30
N ARG A 185 -7.07 -10.41 -12.64
CA ARG A 185 -7.10 -11.43 -13.71
C ARG A 185 -8.18 -12.47 -13.45
N VAL A 186 -8.22 -13.05 -12.24
CA VAL A 186 -9.27 -14.01 -11.86
C VAL A 186 -10.67 -13.42 -12.04
N ILE A 187 -10.88 -12.15 -11.67
CA ILE A 187 -12.17 -11.48 -11.86
C ILE A 187 -12.47 -11.28 -13.36
N ASN A 188 -11.51 -10.81 -14.15
CA ASN A 188 -11.66 -10.57 -15.59
C ASN A 188 -12.08 -11.83 -16.37
N GLU A 189 -11.62 -13.00 -15.95
CA GLU A 189 -11.93 -14.30 -16.57
C GLU A 189 -13.30 -14.89 -16.16
N ASN A 190 -13.91 -14.37 -15.09
CA ASN A 190 -15.11 -14.95 -14.47
C ASN A 190 -16.32 -13.99 -14.42
N VAL A 191 -16.14 -12.71 -14.73
CA VAL A 191 -17.20 -11.70 -14.62
C VAL A 191 -17.21 -10.79 -15.84
N ASP A 192 -18.37 -10.73 -16.51
CA ASP A 192 -18.56 -9.95 -17.74
C ASP A 192 -19.46 -8.73 -17.56
N SER A 193 -20.18 -8.62 -16.44
CA SER A 193 -20.98 -7.43 -16.15
C SER A 193 -20.17 -6.40 -15.36
N THR A 194 -20.26 -5.13 -15.76
CA THR A 194 -19.55 -4.03 -15.08
C THR A 194 -19.89 -3.94 -13.59
N GLY A 195 -21.17 -4.13 -13.23
CA GLY A 195 -21.63 -4.02 -11.85
C GLY A 195 -21.13 -5.15 -10.94
N GLU A 196 -21.11 -6.39 -11.43
CA GLU A 196 -20.55 -7.52 -10.66
C GLU A 196 -19.03 -7.43 -10.60
N TRP A 197 -18.39 -6.98 -11.68
CA TRP A 197 -16.95 -6.80 -11.71
C TRP A 197 -16.52 -5.77 -10.67
N LEU A 198 -17.22 -4.63 -10.57
CA LEU A 198 -16.94 -3.62 -9.55
C LEU A 198 -17.10 -4.17 -8.13
N LYS A 199 -18.13 -4.99 -7.86
CA LYS A 199 -18.32 -5.64 -6.55
C LYS A 199 -17.19 -6.63 -6.24
N ALA A 200 -16.78 -7.43 -7.22
CA ALA A 200 -15.69 -8.38 -7.09
C ALA A 200 -14.35 -7.68 -6.89
N ALA A 201 -14.06 -6.63 -7.66
CA ALA A 201 -12.88 -5.78 -7.51
C ALA A 201 -12.85 -5.15 -6.11
N GLN A 202 -13.93 -4.49 -5.66
CA GLN A 202 -14.00 -3.96 -4.29
C GLN A 202 -13.74 -5.04 -3.23
N THR A 203 -14.16 -6.29 -3.48
CA THR A 203 -13.84 -7.41 -2.58
C THR A 203 -12.35 -7.76 -2.61
N ALA A 204 -11.70 -7.78 -3.78
CA ALA A 204 -10.26 -7.97 -3.90
C ALA A 204 -9.48 -6.90 -3.11
N TYR A 205 -9.82 -5.62 -3.31
CA TYR A 205 -9.17 -4.49 -2.63
C TYR A 205 -9.36 -4.55 -1.11
N LYS A 206 -10.56 -4.89 -0.63
CA LYS A 206 -10.83 -5.06 0.82
C LYS A 206 -10.05 -6.21 1.46
N ASN A 207 -9.54 -7.17 0.68
CA ASN A 207 -8.76 -8.32 1.14
C ASN A 207 -7.27 -8.23 0.75
N THR A 208 -6.79 -7.05 0.37
CA THR A 208 -5.38 -6.81 0.07
C THR A 208 -4.94 -5.60 0.89
N TYR A 209 -3.92 -5.80 1.70
CA TYR A 209 -3.44 -4.83 2.68
C TYR A 209 -1.95 -4.57 2.50
N ALA A 210 -1.49 -3.40 2.90
CA ALA A 210 -0.07 -3.06 2.97
C ALA A 210 0.17 -2.05 4.11
N PHE A 211 1.42 -1.95 4.57
CA PHE A 211 1.82 -0.77 5.34
C PHE A 211 3.25 -0.37 5.02
N GLU A 212 3.53 0.91 5.22
CA GLU A 212 4.84 1.51 4.98
C GLU A 212 5.13 2.58 6.03
N TRP A 213 6.40 2.81 6.33
CA TRP A 213 6.86 3.88 7.20
C TRP A 213 6.82 5.24 6.48
N GLN A 214 7.38 5.30 5.27
CA GLN A 214 7.61 6.56 4.54
C GLN A 214 6.39 7.00 3.74
N GLY A 215 5.95 8.25 3.94
CA GLY A 215 4.72 8.75 3.34
C GLY A 215 4.79 8.87 1.81
N ASP A 216 5.95 9.23 1.26
CA ASP A 216 6.16 9.35 -0.18
C ASP A 216 5.96 8.01 -0.89
N SER A 217 6.51 6.96 -0.32
CA SER A 217 6.50 5.61 -0.87
C SER A 217 5.13 4.96 -0.69
N LEU A 218 4.50 5.20 0.46
CA LEU A 218 3.13 4.82 0.71
C LEU A 218 2.15 5.45 -0.29
N LEU A 219 2.35 6.72 -0.67
CA LEU A 219 1.51 7.37 -1.68
C LEU A 219 1.66 6.67 -3.04
N LEU A 220 2.89 6.42 -3.49
CA LEU A 220 3.16 5.70 -4.74
C LEU A 220 2.51 4.31 -4.76
N ALA A 221 2.55 3.57 -3.64
CA ALA A 221 1.84 2.30 -3.50
C ALA A 221 0.32 2.45 -3.67
N ARG A 222 -0.27 3.47 -3.02
CA ARG A 222 -1.71 3.76 -3.08
C ARG A 222 -2.15 4.14 -4.51
N GLU A 223 -1.36 4.95 -5.21
CA GLU A 223 -1.59 5.34 -6.60
C GLU A 223 -1.46 4.15 -7.55
N ALA A 224 -0.40 3.33 -7.39
CA ALA A 224 -0.19 2.14 -8.21
C ALA A 224 -1.37 1.16 -8.11
N MET A 225 -1.93 1.00 -6.92
CA MET A 225 -3.16 0.23 -6.71
C MET A 225 -4.37 0.87 -7.43
N LEU A 226 -4.57 2.18 -7.31
CA LEU A 226 -5.70 2.86 -7.96
C LEU A 226 -5.61 2.80 -9.50
N ALA A 227 -4.44 3.06 -10.07
CA ALA A 227 -4.21 2.94 -11.51
C ALA A 227 -4.45 1.51 -11.98
N THR A 228 -4.02 0.51 -11.22
CA THR A 228 -4.26 -0.91 -11.54
C THR A 228 -5.77 -1.23 -11.63
N PHE A 229 -6.61 -0.63 -10.77
CA PHE A 229 -8.07 -0.74 -10.88
C PHE A 229 -8.60 -0.14 -12.18
N ILE A 230 -8.22 1.11 -12.47
CA ILE A 230 -8.71 1.86 -13.64
C ILE A 230 -8.28 1.19 -14.94
N GLU A 231 -7.00 0.79 -15.02
CA GLU A 231 -6.42 0.11 -16.18
C GLU A 231 -7.12 -1.23 -16.45
N ASN A 232 -7.35 -2.06 -15.42
CA ASN A 232 -8.05 -3.34 -15.61
C ASN A 232 -9.51 -3.16 -16.04
N TYR A 233 -10.23 -2.19 -15.44
CA TYR A 233 -11.60 -1.91 -15.82
C TYR A 233 -11.68 -1.42 -17.27
N THR A 234 -10.77 -0.51 -17.65
CA THR A 234 -10.70 0.05 -19.01
C THR A 234 -10.39 -1.03 -20.03
N VAL A 235 -9.41 -1.91 -19.77
CA VAL A 235 -9.09 -3.03 -20.68
C VAL A 235 -10.24 -4.02 -20.81
N LYS A 236 -10.99 -4.29 -19.74
CA LYS A 236 -12.10 -5.27 -19.77
C LYS A 236 -13.36 -4.72 -20.45
N PHE A 237 -13.65 -3.42 -20.31
CA PHE A 237 -14.94 -2.84 -20.72
C PHE A 237 -14.85 -1.72 -21.76
N ASP A 238 -13.64 -1.39 -22.22
CA ASP A 238 -13.34 -0.34 -23.19
C ASP A 238 -13.89 1.05 -22.78
N LYS A 239 -13.92 1.31 -21.47
CA LYS A 239 -14.36 2.58 -20.88
C LYS A 239 -13.82 2.73 -19.46
N GLU A 240 -13.71 3.97 -18.99
CA GLU A 240 -13.29 4.23 -17.60
C GLU A 240 -14.40 3.91 -16.58
N PRO A 241 -14.03 3.59 -15.32
CA PRO A 241 -14.99 3.52 -14.23
C PRO A 241 -15.62 4.89 -13.95
N LEU A 242 -16.83 4.88 -13.40
CA LEU A 242 -17.43 6.13 -12.90
C LEU A 242 -16.58 6.75 -11.80
N LEU A 243 -16.47 8.08 -11.74
CA LEU A 243 -15.73 8.82 -10.71
C LEU A 243 -16.07 8.34 -9.28
N LYS A 244 -17.36 8.13 -8.98
CA LYS A 244 -17.80 7.62 -7.67
C LYS A 244 -17.22 6.24 -7.33
N SER A 245 -16.98 5.40 -8.34
CA SER A 245 -16.34 4.10 -8.15
C SER A 245 -14.83 4.25 -7.92
N ILE A 246 -14.17 5.17 -8.64
CA ILE A 246 -12.76 5.53 -8.43
C ILE A 246 -12.56 6.04 -7.00
N GLN A 247 -13.35 7.04 -6.58
CA GLN A 247 -13.30 7.61 -5.22
C GLN A 247 -13.55 6.54 -4.14
N TYR A 248 -14.47 5.61 -4.36
CA TYR A 248 -14.72 4.55 -3.39
C TYR A 248 -13.59 3.51 -3.32
N VAL A 249 -12.94 3.20 -4.43
CA VAL A 249 -11.73 2.35 -4.44
C VAL A 249 -10.57 3.06 -3.78
N ALA A 250 -10.34 4.34 -4.06
CA ALA A 250 -9.37 5.17 -3.34
C ALA A 250 -9.63 5.18 -1.83
N TYR A 251 -10.90 5.25 -1.42
CA TYR A 251 -11.27 5.15 -0.01
C TYR A 251 -10.93 3.78 0.60
N ILE A 252 -11.14 2.67 -0.11
CA ILE A 252 -10.70 1.34 0.36
C ILE A 252 -9.18 1.29 0.48
N ILE A 253 -8.45 1.80 -0.52
CA ILE A 253 -6.98 1.85 -0.54
C ILE A 253 -6.45 2.64 0.65
N SER A 254 -6.99 3.84 0.93
CA SER A 254 -6.57 4.68 2.07
C SER A 254 -6.73 4.00 3.44
N TRP A 255 -7.67 3.04 3.56
CA TRP A 255 -7.85 2.22 4.76
C TRP A 255 -6.93 1.01 4.82
N ASN A 256 -6.64 0.40 3.67
CA ASN A 256 -5.96 -0.89 3.59
C ASN A 256 -4.45 -0.79 3.37
N VAL A 257 -3.97 0.36 2.92
CA VAL A 257 -2.55 0.67 2.76
C VAL A 257 -2.26 1.84 3.69
N TRP A 258 -1.68 1.63 4.87
CA TRP A 258 -1.57 2.69 5.90
C TRP A 258 -0.14 2.95 6.36
N GLN A 259 0.08 4.11 6.98
CA GLN A 259 1.40 4.50 7.49
C GLN A 259 1.62 3.93 8.90
N MET A 260 2.71 3.19 9.12
CA MET A 260 2.95 2.52 10.41
C MET A 260 4.42 2.16 10.63
N ASP A 261 4.86 2.27 11.89
CA ASP A 261 6.05 1.59 12.38
C ASP A 261 5.77 0.07 12.48
N GLY A 262 6.33 -0.69 11.53
CA GLY A 262 6.11 -2.14 11.43
C GLY A 262 6.57 -2.95 12.64
N LEU A 263 7.54 -2.45 13.42
CA LEU A 263 8.05 -3.12 14.62
C LEU A 263 7.18 -2.82 15.84
N LYS A 264 6.60 -1.62 15.90
CA LYS A 264 5.88 -1.11 17.08
C LYS A 264 4.36 -1.10 16.93
N GLY A 265 3.84 -1.24 15.72
CA GLY A 265 2.40 -1.21 15.43
C GLY A 265 1.73 0.15 15.66
N VAL A 266 2.52 1.22 15.78
CA VAL A 266 2.06 2.60 16.01
C VAL A 266 2.36 3.49 14.82
N ILE A 267 1.75 4.68 14.76
CA ILE A 267 2.12 5.71 13.79
C ILE A 267 3.61 6.07 13.98
N PRO A 268 4.41 6.22 12.90
CA PRO A 268 5.83 6.48 13.04
C PRO A 268 6.11 7.66 13.97
N ASN A 269 7.15 7.54 14.79
CA ASN A 269 7.58 8.53 15.78
C ASN A 269 6.52 8.94 16.82
N SER A 270 5.41 8.21 16.95
CA SER A 270 4.35 8.55 17.93
C SER A 270 4.58 8.01 19.34
N CYS A 271 5.51 7.06 19.52
CA CYS A 271 5.91 6.53 20.84
C CYS A 271 7.27 7.10 21.25
N GLY A 272 7.47 7.32 22.55
CA GLY A 272 8.72 7.88 23.07
C GLY A 272 8.71 8.09 24.58
N SER A 273 9.80 8.66 25.11
CA SER A 273 9.84 9.16 26.48
C SER A 273 9.00 10.43 26.61
N LYS A 274 8.23 10.54 27.69
CA LYS A 274 7.46 11.73 28.04
C LYS A 274 8.07 12.36 29.28
N THR A 275 8.36 13.64 29.21
CA THR A 275 8.77 14.44 30.37
C THR A 275 7.55 15.25 30.82
N GLU A 276 7.01 14.90 31.97
CA GLU A 276 5.91 15.63 32.60
C GLU A 276 6.52 16.53 33.69
N THR A 277 6.33 17.83 33.55
CA THR A 277 6.76 18.81 34.55
C THR A 277 5.52 19.26 35.32
N THR A 278 5.46 18.93 36.61
CA THR A 278 4.37 19.31 37.50
C THR A 278 4.91 20.23 38.59
N VAL A 279 4.24 21.36 38.82
CA VAL A 279 4.54 22.20 39.97
C VAL A 279 3.75 21.66 41.15
N ASN A 280 4.44 21.25 42.22
CA ASN A 280 3.79 20.72 43.40
C ASN A 280 3.13 21.84 44.24
N LEU A 281 2.41 21.46 45.30
CA LEU A 281 1.68 22.41 46.15
C LEU A 281 2.57 23.48 46.82
N PHE A 282 3.88 23.26 46.87
CA PHE A 282 4.88 24.15 47.46
C PHE A 282 5.62 25.02 46.42
N GLY A 283 5.22 24.94 45.15
CA GLY A 283 5.84 25.72 44.07
C GLY A 283 7.12 25.11 43.51
N GLU A 284 7.50 23.89 43.93
CA GLU A 284 8.68 23.20 43.41
C GLU A 284 8.33 22.49 42.09
N THR A 285 9.27 22.50 41.16
CA THR A 285 9.11 21.86 39.86
C THR A 285 9.55 20.41 39.92
N GLU A 286 8.61 19.48 39.92
CA GLU A 286 8.87 18.05 39.79
C GLU A 286 8.88 17.64 38.31
N THR A 287 9.95 16.97 37.89
CA THR A 287 10.07 16.47 36.52
C THR A 287 10.01 14.94 36.53
N LYS A 288 8.95 14.38 35.96
CA LYS A 288 8.74 12.94 35.82
C LYS A 288 9.06 12.50 34.39
N HIS A 289 10.09 11.67 34.26
CA HIS A 289 10.41 11.01 33.00
C HIS A 289 9.70 9.66 32.93
N THR A 290 8.81 9.49 31.96
CA THR A 290 8.08 8.25 31.71
C THR A 290 8.55 7.64 30.40
N PHE A 291 9.23 6.49 30.47
CA PHE A 291 9.71 5.78 29.29
C PHE A 291 8.61 4.89 28.69
N CYS A 292 8.76 4.59 27.40
CA CYS A 292 7.83 3.71 26.71
C CYS A 292 8.18 2.23 26.99
N GLU A 293 7.39 1.55 27.83
CA GLU A 293 7.60 0.13 28.18
C GLU A 293 7.76 -0.76 26.93
N GLY A 294 6.92 -0.53 25.91
CA GLY A 294 7.01 -1.29 24.65
C GLY A 294 8.34 -1.12 23.93
N CYS A 295 8.98 0.06 24.00
CA CYS A 295 10.28 0.29 23.38
C CYS A 295 11.41 -0.36 24.18
N GLU A 296 11.35 -0.29 25.51
CA GLU A 296 12.37 -0.89 26.38
C GLU A 296 12.36 -2.42 26.33
N LYS A 297 11.17 -3.02 26.28
CA LYS A 297 10.98 -4.47 26.37
C LYS A 297 10.73 -5.15 25.02
N GLY A 298 10.70 -4.38 23.92
CA GLY A 298 10.32 -4.90 22.60
C GLY A 298 8.91 -5.50 22.56
N ASN A 299 7.97 -4.95 23.35
CA ASN A 299 6.61 -5.47 23.45
C ASN A 299 5.63 -4.60 22.64
N ILE A 300 5.22 -5.14 21.49
CA ILE A 300 4.33 -4.47 20.53
C ILE A 300 2.97 -4.05 21.14
N HIS A 301 2.51 -4.71 22.21
CA HIS A 301 1.23 -4.38 22.87
C HIS A 301 1.34 -3.31 23.96
N LYS A 302 2.57 -2.84 24.27
CA LYS A 302 2.84 -1.93 25.39
C LYS A 302 3.49 -0.61 24.97
N HIS A 303 3.46 -0.27 23.69
CA HIS A 303 3.82 1.07 23.24
C HIS A 303 2.82 2.12 23.76
N ASN A 304 3.35 3.29 24.11
CA ASN A 304 2.58 4.47 24.55
C ASN A 304 2.23 5.43 23.40
N GLY A 305 2.58 5.06 22.17
CA GLY A 305 2.26 5.81 20.95
C GLY A 305 0.86 5.51 20.43
N LYS A 306 0.54 6.09 19.27
CA LYS A 306 -0.78 5.95 18.67
C LYS A 306 -0.84 4.70 17.79
N TYR A 307 -1.48 3.64 18.27
CA TYR A 307 -1.65 2.41 17.49
C TYR A 307 -2.38 2.63 16.17
N ALA A 308 -1.85 2.02 15.11
CA ALA A 308 -2.43 2.10 13.78
C ALA A 308 -3.80 1.41 13.74
N LEU A 309 -4.78 2.10 13.14
CA LEU A 309 -6.13 1.62 12.95
C LEU A 309 -6.31 1.09 11.53
N ILE A 310 -6.96 -0.06 11.42
CA ILE A 310 -7.42 -0.63 10.16
C ILE A 310 -8.93 -0.83 10.19
N LYS A 311 -9.49 -1.11 9.01
CA LYS A 311 -10.92 -1.32 8.84
C LYS A 311 -11.29 -2.80 8.80
N ASP A 312 -12.27 -3.19 9.61
CA ASP A 312 -12.91 -4.51 9.51
C ASP A 312 -14.01 -4.47 8.43
N TRP A 313 -13.76 -5.15 7.31
CA TRP A 313 -14.68 -5.22 6.17
C TRP A 313 -15.71 -6.35 6.25
N THR A 314 -15.79 -7.09 7.35
CA THR A 314 -16.71 -8.22 7.48
C THR A 314 -18.17 -7.79 7.51
N ALA A 315 -19.07 -8.67 7.03
CA ALA A 315 -20.51 -8.41 7.03
C ALA A 315 -21.08 -8.19 8.44
N LYS A 316 -20.45 -8.77 9.47
CA LYS A 316 -20.81 -8.57 10.88
C LYS A 316 -20.50 -7.14 11.32
N ALA A 317 -19.32 -6.62 11.00
CA ALA A 317 -18.94 -5.24 11.29
C ALA A 317 -19.81 -4.23 10.54
N ILE A 318 -20.13 -4.49 9.26
CA ILE A 318 -20.95 -3.60 8.43
C ILE A 318 -22.41 -3.52 8.93
N LYS A 319 -23.01 -4.65 9.36
CA LYS A 319 -24.39 -4.69 9.87
C LYS A 319 -24.55 -4.01 11.23
N ALA A 320 -23.49 -3.93 12.03
CA ALA A 320 -23.56 -3.41 13.40
C ALA A 320 -23.83 -1.88 13.48
N ARG A 321 -23.75 -1.12 12.38
CA ARG A 321 -24.08 0.33 12.24
C ARG A 321 -23.66 1.24 13.41
N LYS A 322 -22.66 0.85 14.19
CA LYS A 322 -22.03 1.66 15.23
C LYS A 322 -20.55 1.80 14.88
N THR A 323 -19.90 2.69 15.61
CA THR A 323 -18.47 3.03 15.68
C THR A 323 -17.45 1.87 15.71
N SER A 324 -17.87 0.62 15.49
CA SER A 324 -17.15 -0.66 15.63
C SER A 324 -16.64 -1.25 14.30
N ILE A 325 -16.20 -0.42 13.36
CA ILE A 325 -15.60 -0.87 12.09
C ILE A 325 -14.07 -0.65 12.09
N LYS A 326 -13.52 0.00 13.13
CA LYS A 326 -12.09 0.29 13.28
C LYS A 326 -11.51 -0.64 14.35
N ILE A 327 -10.40 -1.31 14.05
CA ILE A 327 -9.65 -2.13 15.00
C ILE A 327 -8.18 -1.71 14.98
N ARG A 328 -7.44 -1.92 16.07
CA ARG A 328 -5.99 -1.70 16.06
C ARG A 328 -5.35 -2.87 15.35
N PHE A 329 -4.37 -2.61 14.48
CA PHE A 329 -3.64 -3.67 13.78
C PHE A 329 -3.04 -4.68 14.77
N ILE A 330 -2.49 -4.20 15.88
CA ILE A 330 -1.88 -5.04 16.92
C ILE A 330 -2.87 -6.00 17.59
N ASP A 331 -4.18 -5.75 17.56
CA ASP A 331 -5.17 -6.66 18.15
C ASP A 331 -5.36 -7.93 17.31
N LEU A 332 -4.83 -7.96 16.08
CA LEU A 332 -4.79 -9.16 15.22
C LEU A 332 -3.58 -10.05 15.50
N ILE A 333 -2.57 -9.54 16.20
CA ILE A 333 -1.36 -10.30 16.55
C ILE A 333 -1.67 -11.08 17.83
N LYS A 334 -1.39 -12.38 17.82
CA LYS A 334 -1.54 -13.22 19.01
C LYS A 334 -0.58 -12.74 20.09
N LYS A 335 -1.08 -12.63 21.32
CA LYS A 335 -0.30 -12.29 22.50
C LYS A 335 0.69 -13.38 22.89
#